data_AF-A0A0S7ETQ2-F1
#
_entry.id   AF-A0A0S7ETQ2-F1
#
_cell.length_a   1.000
_cell.length_b   1.000
_cell.length_c   1.000
_cell.angle_alpha   90.00
_cell.angle_beta   90.00
_cell.angle_gamma   90.00
#
_symmetry.space_group_name_H-M   'P 1'
#
loop_
_entity.id
_entity.type
_entity.pdbx_description
1 polymer ?
#
loop_
_entity_poly.entity_id
_entity_poly.type
_entity_poly.pdbx_seq_one_letter_code
_entity_poly.pdbx_strand_id
1 'polypeptide(L)'
;WIGWVEGQKINSSNRDMGGGYIRRVFLLGKETPEDLGVDISHLLRAENKRHGDILQWDFKDTFFNLTLKDVLFWTWFSRHCGKPLFVLKGDDDVFVNTPKLISYLQDQLEKQIPQHYA
;
A
#
# COMPACT_ATOMS: atom_id res chain seq x y z
N TRP A 1 1.19 7.70 -4.96
CA TRP A 1 -0.01 8.54 -4.90
C TRP A 1 -0.52 8.62 -3.46
N ILE A 2 -1.06 9.78 -3.03
CA ILE A 2 -1.70 9.96 -1.71
C ILE A 2 -3.13 10.43 -1.95
N GLY A 3 -4.10 9.90 -1.21
CA GLY A 3 -5.47 10.41 -1.25
C GLY A 3 -6.31 10.00 -0.06
N TRP A 4 -7.41 10.74 0.12
CA TRP A 4 -8.42 10.46 1.13
C TRP A 4 -9.36 9.35 0.65
N VAL A 5 -9.69 8.42 1.54
CA VAL A 5 -10.72 7.42 1.32
C VAL A 5 -11.70 7.47 2.49
N GLU A 6 -12.98 7.59 2.17
CA GLU A 6 -14.07 7.56 3.14
C GLU A 6 -14.36 6.12 3.59
N GLY A 7 -14.61 5.93 4.88
CA GLY A 7 -14.99 4.65 5.45
C GLY A 7 -16.39 4.21 5.00
N GLN A 8 -16.63 2.90 4.95
CA GLN A 8 -17.97 2.36 4.69
C GLN A 8 -18.81 2.33 5.98
N LYS A 9 -20.08 2.76 5.92
CA LYS A 9 -21.06 2.60 7.01
C LYS A 9 -21.26 1.12 7.36
N ILE A 10 -21.00 0.77 8.62
CA ILE A 10 -21.31 -0.53 9.20
C ILE A 10 -22.56 -0.34 10.08
N ASN A 11 -23.74 -0.51 9.47
CA ASN A 11 -25.09 -0.31 10.02
C ASN A 11 -25.52 1.15 10.31
N SER A 12 -26.84 1.38 10.31
CA SER A 12 -27.54 2.68 10.43
C SER A 12 -27.37 3.42 11.76
N SER A 13 -26.35 3.10 12.56
CA SER A 13 -25.98 3.91 13.71
C SER A 13 -25.26 5.17 13.21
N ASN A 14 -25.68 6.32 13.74
CA ASN A 14 -25.22 7.64 13.37
C ASN A 14 -23.81 7.92 13.95
N ARG A 15 -22.82 7.07 13.62
CA ARG A 15 -21.40 7.42 13.82
C ARG A 15 -20.97 8.25 12.62
N ASP A 16 -20.36 9.40 12.88
CA ASP A 16 -19.73 10.21 11.84
C ASP A 16 -18.78 9.31 11.04
N MET A 17 -18.96 9.27 9.71
CA MET A 17 -18.11 8.47 8.84
C MET A 17 -16.71 9.06 8.87
N GLY A 18 -15.80 8.35 9.53
CA GLY A 18 -14.38 8.65 9.43
C GLY A 18 -13.85 8.36 8.03
N GLY A 19 -12.61 8.78 7.79
CA GLY A 19 -11.83 8.37 6.62
C GLY A 19 -10.35 8.33 6.96
N GLY A 20 -9.55 7.94 5.97
CA GLY A 20 -8.11 7.84 6.13
C GLY A 20 -7.38 8.38 4.91
N TYR A 21 -6.25 9.05 5.14
CA TYR A 21 -5.28 9.30 4.09
C TYR A 21 -4.47 8.04 3.82
N ILE A 22 -4.48 7.60 2.56
CA ILE A 22 -3.74 6.43 2.10
C ILE A 22 -2.63 6.90 1.17
N ARG A 23 -1.43 6.35 1.36
CA ARG A 23 -0.34 6.41 0.38
C ARG A 23 -0.17 5.02 -0.24
N ARG A 24 -0.26 4.93 -1.55
CA ARG A 24 0.01 3.70 -2.33
C ARG A 24 1.38 3.76 -2.98
N VAL A 25 2.08 2.63 -2.94
CA VAL A 25 3.29 2.34 -3.71
C VAL A 25 3.24 0.90 -4.25
N PHE A 26 3.84 0.66 -5.40
CA PHE A 26 4.05 -0.66 -6.01
C PHE A 26 5.53 -1.04 -5.92
N LEU A 27 5.81 -2.32 -5.66
CA LEU A 27 7.17 -2.83 -5.40
C LEU A 27 7.62 -3.74 -6.55
N LEU A 28 8.63 -3.30 -7.30
CA LEU A 28 9.12 -3.98 -8.48
C LEU A 28 10.61 -4.31 -8.38
N GLY A 29 11.00 -5.46 -8.91
CA GLY A 29 12.36 -5.72 -9.38
C GLY A 29 12.53 -5.33 -10.84
N LYS A 30 13.61 -5.80 -11.45
CA LYS A 30 13.79 -5.78 -12.90
C LYS A 30 13.35 -7.11 -13.49
N GLU A 31 12.70 -6.99 -14.64
CA GLU A 31 12.38 -8.09 -15.53
C GLU A 31 13.07 -7.79 -16.86
N THR A 32 13.73 -8.79 -17.45
CA THR A 32 14.38 -8.59 -18.75
C THR A 32 13.42 -8.98 -19.89
N PRO A 33 13.66 -8.49 -21.11
CA PRO A 33 12.88 -8.95 -22.28
C PRO A 33 12.92 -10.46 -22.46
N GLU A 34 14.00 -11.13 -22.04
CA GLU A 34 14.11 -12.59 -22.05
C GLU A 34 13.16 -13.26 -21.04
N ASP A 35 12.91 -12.61 -19.89
CA ASP A 35 11.99 -13.12 -18.87
C ASP A 35 10.52 -12.93 -19.30
N LEU A 36 10.20 -11.79 -19.94
CA LEU A 36 8.83 -11.42 -20.31
C LEU A 36 8.43 -11.78 -21.75
N GLY A 37 9.40 -12.09 -22.60
CA GLY A 37 9.21 -12.21 -24.06
C GLY A 37 8.96 -10.87 -24.77
N VAL A 38 8.99 -9.74 -24.05
CA VAL A 38 8.73 -8.39 -24.57
C VAL A 38 9.46 -7.35 -23.72
N ASP A 39 9.97 -6.29 -24.35
CA ASP A 39 10.52 -5.13 -23.64
C ASP A 39 9.40 -4.16 -23.25
N ILE A 40 9.09 -4.11 -21.94
CA ILE A 40 8.09 -3.18 -21.37
C ILE A 40 8.72 -1.95 -20.73
N SER A 41 10.03 -1.74 -20.83
CA SER A 41 10.76 -0.68 -20.11
C SER A 41 10.19 0.72 -20.38
N HIS A 42 9.78 0.98 -21.63
CA HIS A 42 9.14 2.24 -22.01
C HIS A 42 7.77 2.42 -21.34
N LEU A 43 6.95 1.36 -21.27
CA LEU A 43 5.64 1.39 -20.63
C LEU A 43 5.78 1.66 -19.13
N LEU A 44 6.73 0.99 -18.49
CA LEU A 44 7.01 1.18 -17.06
C LEU A 44 7.46 2.61 -16.76
N ARG A 45 8.33 3.19 -17.61
CA ARG A 45 8.74 4.59 -17.47
C ARG A 45 7.58 5.57 -17.66
N ALA A 46 6.67 5.28 -18.58
CA ALA A 46 5.49 6.11 -18.82
C ALA A 46 4.49 6.04 -17.65
N GLU A 47 4.27 4.85 -17.09
CA GLU A 47 3.47 4.63 -15.89
C GLU A 47 4.04 5.43 -14.72
N ASN A 48 5.35 5.29 -14.45
CA ASN A 48 5.97 5.93 -13.30
C ASN A 48 5.97 7.45 -13.45
N LYS A 49 6.16 7.95 -14.67
CA LYS A 49 6.02 9.39 -14.97
C LYS A 49 4.61 9.91 -14.69
N ARG A 50 3.57 9.07 -14.91
CA ARG A 50 2.17 9.45 -14.73
C ARG A 50 1.74 9.40 -13.27
N HIS A 51 2.15 8.38 -12.52
CA HIS A 51 1.61 8.09 -11.19
C HIS A 51 2.61 8.31 -10.05
N GLY A 52 3.90 8.13 -10.32
CA GLY A 52 4.98 8.35 -9.34
C GLY A 52 4.85 7.48 -8.09
N ASP A 53 4.27 6.28 -8.22
CA ASP A 53 4.07 5.33 -7.12
C ASP A 53 4.80 4.01 -7.30
N ILE A 54 5.76 3.92 -8.22
CA ILE A 54 6.64 2.75 -8.35
C ILE A 54 7.92 2.91 -7.54
N LEU A 55 8.22 1.88 -6.74
CA LEU A 55 9.53 1.64 -6.15
C LEU A 55 10.15 0.45 -6.86
N GLN A 56 11.18 0.71 -7.66
CA GLN A 56 11.88 -0.31 -8.44
C GLN A 56 13.33 -0.44 -7.99
N TRP A 57 13.76 -1.67 -7.72
CA TRP A 57 15.15 -1.99 -7.37
C TRP A 57 15.81 -2.86 -8.43
N ASP A 58 17.14 -2.82 -8.45
CA ASP A 58 17.97 -3.57 -9.39
C ASP A 58 18.23 -5.01 -8.90
N PHE A 59 17.18 -5.82 -8.88
CA PHE A 59 17.27 -7.27 -8.66
C PHE A 59 16.28 -7.98 -9.58
N LYS A 60 16.56 -9.23 -9.94
CA LYS A 60 15.65 -10.01 -10.79
C LYS A 60 14.35 -10.31 -10.04
N ASP A 61 13.22 -9.84 -10.55
CA ASP A 61 11.92 -10.07 -9.92
C ASP A 61 11.51 -11.53 -10.12
N THR A 62 11.56 -12.31 -9.03
CA THR A 62 11.20 -13.73 -9.04
C THR A 62 10.54 -14.08 -7.72
N PHE A 63 9.77 -15.16 -7.71
CA PHE A 63 9.14 -15.67 -6.50
C PHE A 63 10.14 -15.88 -5.35
N PHE A 64 11.33 -16.40 -5.65
CA PHE A 64 12.38 -16.63 -4.64
C PHE A 64 12.98 -15.33 -4.07
N ASN A 65 12.89 -14.22 -4.81
CA ASN A 65 13.39 -12.92 -4.39
C ASN A 65 12.34 -12.05 -3.68
N LEU A 66 11.13 -12.55 -3.39
CA LEU A 66 10.12 -11.79 -2.66
C LEU A 66 10.59 -11.36 -1.26
N THR A 67 11.36 -12.18 -0.57
CA THR A 67 11.96 -11.80 0.73
C THR A 67 12.93 -10.62 0.56
N LEU A 68 13.70 -10.58 -0.51
CA LEU A 68 14.59 -9.46 -0.81
C LEU A 68 13.78 -8.18 -1.12
N LYS A 69 12.72 -8.31 -1.92
CA LYS A 69 11.77 -7.22 -2.20
C LYS A 69 11.21 -6.62 -0.91
N ASP A 70 10.84 -7.46 0.06
CA ASP A 70 10.33 -7.04 1.36
C ASP A 70 11.35 -6.28 2.19
N VAL A 71 12.57 -6.81 2.31
CA VAL A 71 13.65 -6.16 3.07
C VAL A 71 14.00 -4.79 2.47
N LEU A 72 14.03 -4.70 1.14
CA LEU A 72 14.27 -3.44 0.44
C LEU A 72 13.14 -2.44 0.65
N PHE A 73 11.88 -2.90 0.60
CA PHE A 73 10.72 -2.07 0.94
C PHE A 73 10.81 -1.54 2.36
N TRP A 74 11.06 -2.37 3.36
CA TRP A 74 11.15 -1.94 4.77
C TRP A 74 12.30 -0.95 4.99
N THR A 75 13.43 -1.15 4.31
CA THR A 75 14.56 -0.21 4.34
C THR A 75 14.16 1.16 3.78
N TRP A 76 13.50 1.20 2.61
CA TRP A 76 13.00 2.45 2.03
C TRP A 76 11.93 3.09 2.91
N PHE A 77 10.98 2.30 3.41
CA PHE A 77 9.87 2.75 4.24
C PHE A 77 10.36 3.46 5.50
N SER A 78 11.35 2.88 6.20
CA SER A 78 11.91 3.47 7.43
C SER A 78 12.54 4.86 7.22
N ARG A 79 12.96 5.17 5.99
CA ARG A 79 13.63 6.44 5.63
C ARG A 79 12.68 7.48 5.04
N HIS A 80 11.60 7.05 4.38
CA HIS A 80 10.75 7.95 3.56
C HIS A 80 9.32 8.11 4.09
N CYS A 81 8.85 7.23 4.97
CA CYS A 81 7.52 7.29 5.54
C CYS A 81 7.61 7.74 7.01
N GLY A 82 6.98 8.87 7.33
CA GLY A 82 6.74 9.26 8.72
C GLY A 82 5.72 8.31 9.34
N LYS A 83 6.10 7.66 10.46
CA LYS A 83 5.33 6.72 11.30
C LYS A 83 3.83 6.61 10.94
N PRO A 84 3.43 5.82 9.92
CA PRO A 84 2.02 5.62 9.63
C PRO A 84 1.42 4.72 10.72
N LEU A 85 0.11 4.85 10.95
CA LEU A 85 -0.60 4.02 11.93
C LEU A 85 -0.68 2.56 11.49
N PHE A 86 -0.80 2.32 10.19
CA PHE A 86 -0.94 0.99 9.61
C PHE A 86 -0.19 0.87 8.29
N VAL A 87 0.22 -0.36 7.97
CA VAL A 87 0.75 -0.75 6.67
C VAL A 87 -0.04 -1.95 6.20
N LEU A 88 -0.63 -1.86 5.02
CA LEU A 88 -1.17 -3.00 4.30
C LEU A 88 -0.16 -3.43 3.25
N LYS A 89 0.25 -4.69 3.30
CA LYS A 89 1.02 -5.34 2.26
C LYS A 89 0.15 -6.45 1.66
N GLY A 90 0.10 -6.52 0.35
CA GLY A 90 -0.61 -7.56 -0.40
C GLY A 90 -0.04 -7.67 -1.80
N ASP A 91 -0.44 -8.73 -2.50
CA ASP A 91 -0.07 -8.98 -3.88
C ASP A 91 -0.95 -8.13 -4.84
N ASP A 92 -0.62 -8.13 -6.13
CA ASP A 92 -1.33 -7.36 -7.16
C ASP A 92 -2.54 -8.09 -7.75
N ASP A 93 -2.75 -9.36 -7.37
CA ASP A 93 -3.84 -10.23 -7.80
C ASP A 93 -4.97 -10.36 -6.77
N VAL A 94 -4.94 -9.55 -5.70
CA VAL A 94 -5.98 -9.55 -4.65
C VAL A 94 -6.89 -8.32 -4.71
N PHE A 95 -8.14 -8.50 -4.29
CA PHE A 95 -9.08 -7.40 -4.11
C PHE A 95 -9.10 -6.91 -2.66
N VAL A 96 -9.00 -5.59 -2.46
CA VAL A 96 -9.12 -4.96 -1.14
C VAL A 96 -10.31 -4.01 -1.10
N ASN A 97 -11.31 -4.33 -0.28
CA ASN A 97 -12.37 -3.39 0.08
C ASN A 97 -11.81 -2.33 1.05
N THR A 98 -11.19 -1.29 0.48
CA THR A 98 -10.49 -0.24 1.23
C THR A 98 -11.42 0.58 2.13
N PRO A 99 -12.64 0.99 1.71
CA PRO A 99 -13.59 1.66 2.60
C PRO A 99 -13.94 0.84 3.85
N LYS A 100 -14.18 -0.46 3.70
CA LYS A 100 -14.47 -1.36 4.83
C LYS A 100 -13.25 -1.56 5.72
N LEU A 101 -12.06 -1.65 5.13
CA LEU A 101 -10.80 -1.76 5.87
C LEU A 101 -10.57 -0.52 6.74
N ILE A 102 -10.81 0.69 6.22
CA ILE A 102 -10.68 1.93 7.01
C ILE A 102 -11.60 1.92 8.22
N SER A 103 -12.89 1.60 8.02
CA SER A 103 -13.84 1.53 9.14
C SER A 103 -13.39 0.52 10.20
N TYR A 104 -12.88 -0.64 9.77
CA TYR A 104 -12.36 -1.65 10.68
C TYR A 104 -11.14 -1.15 11.48
N LEU A 105 -10.17 -0.49 10.83
CA LEU A 105 -8.97 0.02 11.48
C LEU A 105 -9.27 1.15 12.48
N GLN A 106 -10.22 2.02 12.15
CA GLN A 106 -10.70 3.06 13.06
C GLN A 106 -11.33 2.47 14.32
N ASP A 107 -12.21 1.47 14.16
CA ASP A 107 -12.80 0.74 15.29
C ASP A 107 -11.73 0.06 16.17
N GLN A 108 -10.61 -0.40 15.60
CA GLN A 108 -9.50 -0.96 16.39
C GLN A 108 -8.75 0.12 17.18
N LEU A 109 -8.55 1.30 16.62
CA LEU A 109 -7.87 2.40 17.30
C LEU A 109 -8.70 2.92 18.47
N GLU A 110 -10.01 3.09 18.30
CA GLU A 110 -10.91 3.53 19.37
C GLU A 110 -10.89 2.58 20.58
N LYS A 111 -10.88 1.27 20.33
CA LYS A 111 -10.81 0.25 21.38
C LYS A 111 -9.50 0.26 22.17
N GLN A 112 -8.42 0.76 21.57
CA GLN A 112 -7.11 0.82 22.22
C GLN A 112 -6.94 2.05 23.12
N ILE A 113 -7.83 3.04 23.03
CA ILE A 113 -7.85 4.19 23.94
C ILE A 113 -8.54 3.75 25.25
N PRO A 114 -7.85 3.74 26.41
CA PRO A 114 -8.49 3.39 27.67
C PRO A 114 -9.62 4.37 27.97
N GLN A 115 -10.81 3.85 28.31
CA GLN A 115 -12.00 4.62 28.67
C GLN A 115 -11.84 5.53 29.91
N HIS A 116 -10.65 5.61 30.51
CA HIS A 116 -10.36 6.45 31.67
C HIS A 116 -9.99 7.90 31.34
N TYR A 117 -9.94 8.29 30.05
CA TYR A 117 -9.60 9.65 29.61
C TYR A 117 -10.66 10.32 28.71
N ALA A 118 -11.88 9.77 28.64
CA ALA A 118 -13.00 10.37 27.91
C ALA A 118 -13.99 11.03 28.89
#